data_AF-X0VE70-F1
#
_entry.id   AF-X0VE70-F1
#
_cell.length_a   1.000
_cell.length_b   1.000
_cell.length_c   1.000
_cell.angle_alpha   90.00
_cell.angle_beta   90.00
_cell.angle_gamma   90.00
#
_symmetry.space_group_name_H-M   'P 1'
#
loop_
_entity.id
_entity.type
_entity.pdbx_description
1 polymer ?
#
loop_
_entity_poly.entity_id
_entity_poly.type
_entity_poly.pdbx_seq_one_letter_code
_entity_poly.pdbx_strand_id
1 'polypeptide(L)'
;PPIDNYTYYDGMGIYDRLFDDSYRRLFFDLDAADLVVTGYAFILDNATFASPGIWNGGGLFTGLGGNQRTLQLMELDRLYYPNRTESIAVPRQGLSTVLFHETGHAIGFPHTFTSTQYVADFTADTMGYYGDFTRFSQIRIESFQRYAAEQEIFAAQKIAQELLQTNAEIEWLVSLQGTWGDIAGNYSSKEYLNSRQMAMELQQLLLEHTTDTSTVESSNTLSNVANYIDLLFTAVLMVIAVFATIAAGACVYFFYGK
;
A
#
# COMPACT_ATOMS: atom_id res chain seq x y z
N PRO A 1 0.57 -31.16 12.24
CA PRO A 1 -0.17 -32.41 11.96
C PRO A 1 0.29 -33.59 12.83
N PRO A 2 -0.60 -34.06 13.73
CA PRO A 2 -1.07 -33.26 14.84
C PRO A 2 -0.04 -33.24 15.98
N ILE A 3 0.18 -32.07 16.57
CA ILE A 3 0.74 -31.97 17.92
C ILE A 3 -0.34 -32.49 18.87
N ASP A 4 0.04 -33.40 19.78
CA ASP A 4 -0.90 -33.94 20.77
C ASP A 4 -1.50 -32.81 21.62
N ASN A 5 -2.79 -32.95 21.96
CA ASN A 5 -3.57 -31.98 22.73
C ASN A 5 -3.79 -30.61 22.06
N TYR A 6 -3.46 -30.43 20.78
CA TYR A 6 -3.77 -29.19 20.06
C TYR A 6 -5.19 -29.18 19.48
N THR A 7 -5.85 -28.03 19.59
CA THR A 7 -7.08 -27.69 18.87
C THR A 7 -6.71 -27.04 17.53
N TYR A 8 -7.29 -27.55 16.45
CA TYR A 8 -7.07 -27.05 15.09
C TYR A 8 -8.26 -26.22 14.66
N TYR A 9 -8.02 -24.92 14.43
CA TYR A 9 -9.03 -24.00 13.92
C TYR A 9 -8.86 -23.86 12.41
N ASP A 10 -9.97 -23.82 11.67
CA ASP A 10 -9.96 -23.48 10.25
C ASP A 10 -9.60 -22.00 10.08
N GLY A 11 -8.30 -21.71 9.99
CA GLY A 11 -7.81 -20.34 9.95
C GLY A 11 -8.16 -19.63 8.65
N MET A 12 -8.24 -20.36 7.53
CA MET A 12 -8.69 -19.78 6.25
C MET A 12 -10.17 -19.46 6.30
N GLY A 13 -11.02 -20.37 6.79
CA GLY A 13 -12.44 -20.09 6.93
C GLY A 13 -12.74 -18.95 7.90
N ILE A 14 -11.98 -18.83 9.00
CA ILE A 14 -12.04 -17.67 9.91
C ILE A 14 -11.62 -16.40 9.17
N TYR A 15 -10.48 -16.42 8.48
CA TYR A 15 -9.98 -15.30 7.69
C TYR A 15 -11.05 -14.84 6.67
N ASP A 16 -11.51 -15.73 5.80
CA ASP A 16 -12.51 -15.45 4.77
C ASP A 16 -13.84 -14.94 5.33
N ARG A 17 -14.25 -15.38 6.53
CA ARG A 17 -15.47 -14.88 7.17
C ARG A 17 -15.29 -13.48 7.76
N LEU A 18 -14.13 -13.22 8.37
CA LEU A 18 -13.76 -11.88 8.82
C LEU A 18 -13.51 -10.94 7.64
N PHE A 19 -13.48 -11.47 6.41
CA PHE A 19 -13.32 -10.71 5.18
C PHE A 19 -14.62 -10.14 4.61
N ASP A 20 -15.77 -10.46 5.20
CA ASP A 20 -17.01 -9.76 4.90
C ASP A 20 -16.93 -8.32 5.46
N ASP A 21 -16.91 -7.33 4.57
CA ASP A 21 -16.83 -5.92 4.98
C ASP A 21 -18.02 -5.49 5.83
N SER A 22 -19.18 -6.12 5.66
CA SER A 22 -20.34 -5.88 6.54
C SER A 22 -20.05 -6.32 7.98
N TYR A 23 -19.26 -7.38 8.16
CA TYR A 23 -18.83 -7.84 9.48
C TYR A 23 -17.70 -6.97 10.04
N ARG A 24 -16.71 -6.59 9.22
CA ARG A 24 -15.59 -5.72 9.65
C ARG A 24 -16.09 -4.38 10.17
N ARG A 25 -17.07 -3.77 9.49
CA ARG A 25 -17.67 -2.49 9.89
C ARG A 25 -18.42 -2.53 11.23
N LEU A 26 -18.71 -3.72 11.78
CA LEU A 26 -19.29 -3.85 13.13
C LEU A 26 -18.28 -3.52 14.24
N PHE A 27 -16.98 -3.68 13.97
CA PHE A 27 -15.92 -3.55 14.98
C PHE A 27 -14.90 -2.46 14.68
N PHE A 28 -14.81 -2.03 13.42
CA PHE A 28 -13.83 -1.06 12.97
C PHE A 28 -14.49 0.05 12.16
N ASP A 29 -14.04 1.27 12.39
CA ASP A 29 -14.30 2.40 11.50
C ASP A 29 -13.35 2.30 10.30
N LEU A 30 -13.88 1.78 9.18
CA LEU A 30 -13.10 1.61 7.95
C LEU A 30 -12.87 2.92 7.20
N ASP A 31 -13.51 4.01 7.63
CA ASP A 31 -13.44 5.32 6.99
C ASP A 31 -12.56 6.29 7.83
N ALA A 32 -11.91 5.79 8.90
CA ALA A 32 -11.08 6.58 9.81
C ALA A 32 -9.76 7.11 9.19
N ALA A 33 -9.33 6.55 8.05
CA ALA A 33 -8.13 6.94 7.33
C ALA A 33 -8.19 6.47 5.87
N ASP A 34 -7.30 6.99 5.02
CA ASP A 34 -7.14 6.55 3.61
C ASP A 34 -6.88 5.03 3.50
N LEU A 35 -6.23 4.45 4.50
CA LEU A 35 -5.93 3.03 4.59
C LEU A 35 -6.14 2.54 6.04
N VAL A 36 -7.15 1.69 6.24
CA VAL A 36 -7.43 1.06 7.53
C VAL A 36 -7.05 -0.41 7.48
N VAL A 37 -5.96 -0.78 8.16
CA VAL A 37 -5.58 -2.18 8.36
C VAL A 37 -6.24 -2.72 9.63
N THR A 38 -7.13 -3.70 9.46
CA THR A 38 -7.86 -4.31 10.60
C THR A 38 -7.21 -5.61 11.04
N GLY A 39 -6.93 -5.76 12.33
CA GLY A 39 -6.30 -6.96 12.88
C GLY A 39 -7.19 -7.70 13.88
N TYR A 40 -7.26 -9.02 13.76
CA TYR A 40 -7.86 -9.90 14.76
C TYR A 40 -6.79 -10.74 15.42
N ALA A 41 -6.74 -10.70 16.75
CA ALA A 41 -5.83 -11.52 17.56
C ALA A 41 -6.65 -12.46 18.44
N PHE A 42 -6.45 -13.76 18.27
CA PHE A 42 -7.04 -14.79 19.11
C PHE A 42 -6.00 -15.29 20.10
N ILE A 43 -6.30 -15.24 21.39
CA ILE A 43 -5.42 -15.78 22.44
C ILE A 43 -6.05 -17.08 22.94
N LEU A 44 -5.41 -18.21 22.68
CA LEU A 44 -5.95 -19.54 22.94
C LEU A 44 -4.86 -20.45 23.52
N ASP A 45 -5.24 -21.43 24.33
CA ASP A 45 -4.32 -22.46 24.83
C ASP A 45 -4.30 -23.67 23.87
N ASN A 46 -3.12 -24.28 23.68
CA ASN A 46 -2.90 -25.45 22.83
C ASN A 46 -3.64 -25.38 21.49
N ALA A 47 -3.43 -24.32 20.72
CA ALA A 47 -4.18 -24.06 19.50
C ALA A 47 -3.27 -23.67 18.33
N THR A 48 -3.75 -23.94 17.11
CA THR A 48 -3.12 -23.47 15.88
C THR A 48 -4.17 -23.35 14.78
N PHE A 49 -3.90 -22.46 13.81
CA PHE A 49 -4.67 -22.48 12.58
C PHE A 49 -4.18 -23.58 11.66
N ALA A 50 -5.14 -24.24 11.02
CA ALA A 50 -4.92 -25.19 9.94
C ALA A 50 -5.65 -24.69 8.69
N SER A 51 -5.09 -24.97 7.52
CA SER A 51 -5.75 -24.76 6.23
C SER A 51 -5.81 -26.07 5.46
N PRO A 52 -6.99 -26.51 5.00
CA PRO A 52 -7.15 -27.78 4.30
C PRO A 52 -6.63 -27.79 2.85
N GLY A 53 -6.06 -26.70 2.32
CA GLY A 53 -5.40 -26.77 1.02
C GLY A 53 -5.03 -25.43 0.44
N ILE A 54 -3.73 -25.23 0.19
CA ILE A 54 -3.15 -24.35 -0.84
C ILE A 54 -1.61 -24.54 -0.85
N TRP A 55 -1.00 -24.95 0.26
CA TRP A 55 0.43 -25.27 0.32
C TRP A 55 0.60 -26.78 0.47
N ASN A 56 1.30 -27.41 -0.48
CA ASN A 56 1.66 -28.83 -0.51
C ASN A 56 1.80 -29.45 0.90
N GLY A 57 0.71 -30.03 1.43
CA GLY A 57 0.70 -30.75 2.72
C GLY A 57 -0.10 -30.15 3.89
N GLY A 58 -0.93 -29.12 3.71
CA GLY A 58 -1.83 -28.64 4.79
C GLY A 58 -1.06 -28.05 5.98
N GLY A 59 -0.71 -26.78 5.88
CA GLY A 59 0.16 -26.11 6.86
C GLY A 59 -0.54 -25.75 8.17
N LEU A 60 0.20 -25.88 9.28
CA LEU A 60 -0.10 -25.19 10.53
C LEU A 60 0.50 -23.79 10.46
N PHE A 61 -0.25 -22.77 10.87
CA PHE A 61 0.21 -21.39 10.90
C PHE A 61 -0.33 -20.64 12.11
N THR A 62 0.25 -19.47 12.37
CA THR A 62 -0.17 -18.58 13.47
C THR A 62 -0.52 -17.17 13.01
N GLY A 63 -0.34 -16.86 11.72
CA GLY A 63 -0.65 -15.58 11.13
C GLY A 63 -1.14 -15.72 9.70
N LEU A 64 -2.04 -14.83 9.28
CA LEU A 64 -2.37 -14.55 7.90
C LEU A 64 -2.56 -13.03 7.72
N GLY A 65 -2.14 -12.52 6.58
CA GLY A 65 -2.15 -11.11 6.24
C GLY A 65 -2.43 -10.92 4.76
N GLY A 66 -3.09 -9.81 4.43
CA GLY A 66 -3.51 -9.51 3.05
C GLY A 66 -4.74 -8.63 3.00
N ASN A 67 -4.92 -7.88 1.91
CA ASN A 67 -6.11 -7.06 1.65
C ASN A 67 -6.54 -6.20 2.85
N GLN A 68 -5.59 -5.48 3.45
CA GLN A 68 -5.79 -4.58 4.60
C GLN A 68 -6.26 -5.29 5.88
N ARG A 69 -5.96 -6.59 6.02
CA ARG A 69 -6.41 -7.39 7.16
C ARG A 69 -5.28 -8.26 7.68
N THR A 70 -5.26 -8.46 8.99
CA THR A 70 -4.37 -9.43 9.65
C THR A 70 -5.17 -10.31 10.60
N LEU A 71 -4.79 -11.58 10.66
CA LEU A 71 -5.33 -12.58 11.56
C LEU A 71 -4.16 -13.23 12.27
N GLN A 72 -4.20 -13.24 13.60
CA GLN A 72 -3.15 -13.78 14.44
C GLN A 72 -3.75 -14.76 15.45
N LEU A 73 -3.11 -15.92 15.58
CA LEU A 73 -3.34 -16.83 16.69
C LEU A 73 -2.13 -16.79 17.61
N MET A 74 -2.39 -16.33 18.83
CA MET A 74 -1.46 -16.29 19.94
C MET A 74 -1.75 -17.49 20.82
N GLU A 75 -0.84 -18.45 20.81
CA GLU A 75 -0.89 -19.57 21.75
C GLU A 75 -0.40 -19.07 23.12
N LEU A 76 -1.19 -19.28 24.18
CA LEU A 76 -1.00 -18.63 25.49
C LEU A 76 0.39 -18.92 26.11
N ASP A 77 0.93 -20.12 25.89
CA ASP A 77 2.26 -20.46 26.40
C ASP A 77 3.36 -19.64 25.71
N ARG A 78 3.15 -19.14 24.48
CA ARG A 78 4.07 -18.19 23.82
C ARG A 78 4.16 -16.83 24.51
N LEU A 79 3.13 -16.42 25.26
CA LEU A 79 3.08 -15.12 25.93
C LEU A 79 3.71 -15.17 27.33
N TYR A 80 3.56 -16.29 28.04
CA TYR A 80 3.87 -16.35 29.48
C TYR A 80 4.87 -17.44 29.86
N TYR A 81 5.13 -18.44 29.00
CA TYR A 81 5.92 -19.62 29.37
C TYR A 81 6.92 -19.99 28.27
N PRO A 82 8.08 -19.31 28.17
CA PRO A 82 9.09 -19.62 27.16
C PRO A 82 9.62 -21.06 27.24
N ASN A 83 9.41 -21.78 28.36
CA ASN A 83 9.93 -23.12 28.62
C ASN A 83 8.89 -24.06 29.24
N ARG A 84 7.70 -24.20 28.64
CA ARG A 84 6.83 -25.32 29.01
C ARG A 84 7.38 -26.61 28.39
N THR A 85 8.15 -27.31 29.21
CA THR A 85 8.71 -28.66 29.07
C THR A 85 9.80 -28.86 28.01
N GLU A 86 10.93 -29.38 28.50
CA GLU A 86 12.17 -29.76 27.83
C GLU A 86 12.02 -30.84 26.73
N SER A 87 10.79 -31.19 26.31
CA SER A 87 10.52 -32.27 25.34
C SER A 87 10.11 -31.79 23.94
N ILE A 88 9.84 -30.49 23.72
CA ILE A 88 9.59 -29.94 22.38
C ILE A 88 10.48 -28.71 22.18
N ALA A 89 11.73 -28.97 21.86
CA ALA A 89 12.74 -28.00 21.42
C ALA A 89 12.41 -27.44 20.01
N VAL A 90 11.23 -26.85 19.84
CA VAL A 90 10.89 -26.12 18.61
C VAL A 90 11.06 -24.64 18.91
N PRO A 91 12.06 -23.96 18.30
CA PRO A 91 12.16 -22.50 18.36
C PRO A 91 10.84 -21.91 17.85
N ARG A 92 10.07 -21.24 18.72
CA ARG A 92 8.79 -20.64 18.35
C ARG A 92 9.07 -19.19 17.95
N GLN A 93 8.85 -18.86 16.67
CA GLN A 93 9.10 -17.52 16.11
C GLN A 93 8.31 -16.44 16.87
N GLY A 94 8.95 -15.28 17.04
CA GLY A 94 8.39 -14.15 17.77
C GLY A 94 7.12 -13.61 17.13
N LEU A 95 6.07 -13.49 17.94
CA LEU A 95 4.76 -12.93 17.56
C LEU A 95 4.85 -11.56 16.87
N SER A 96 5.81 -10.73 17.30
CA SER A 96 6.07 -9.42 16.72
C SER A 96 6.46 -9.53 15.25
N THR A 97 7.38 -10.42 14.90
CA THR A 97 7.83 -10.61 13.51
C THR A 97 6.70 -11.05 12.60
N VAL A 98 5.90 -12.03 13.04
CA VAL A 98 4.72 -12.49 12.26
C VAL A 98 3.70 -11.35 12.11
N LEU A 99 3.43 -10.58 13.16
CA LEU A 99 2.53 -9.44 13.07
C LEU A 99 3.02 -8.39 12.06
N PHE A 100 4.31 -8.02 12.10
CA PHE A 100 4.89 -7.08 11.13
C PHE A 100 4.85 -7.63 9.70
N HIS A 101 5.15 -8.92 9.53
CA HIS A 101 5.10 -9.61 8.24
C HIS A 101 3.68 -9.61 7.64
N GLU A 102 2.68 -10.04 8.42
CA GLU A 102 1.29 -10.06 7.96
C GLU A 102 0.73 -8.64 7.74
N THR A 103 1.18 -7.66 8.53
CA THR A 103 0.84 -6.25 8.29
C THR A 103 1.43 -5.77 6.97
N GLY A 104 2.63 -6.22 6.61
CA GLY A 104 3.21 -5.99 5.29
C GLY A 104 2.32 -6.52 4.18
N HIS A 105 1.90 -7.78 4.24
CA HIS A 105 0.95 -8.34 3.27
C HIS A 105 -0.36 -7.54 3.23
N ALA A 106 -0.85 -7.10 4.39
CA ALA A 106 -2.07 -6.30 4.48
C ALA A 106 -1.96 -4.96 3.73
N ILE A 107 -0.78 -4.33 3.69
CA ILE A 107 -0.53 -3.10 2.93
C ILE A 107 0.01 -3.38 1.51
N GLY A 108 -0.07 -4.63 1.04
CA GLY A 108 0.25 -5.01 -0.34
C GLY A 108 1.72 -5.36 -0.59
N PHE A 109 2.52 -5.54 0.46
CA PHE A 109 3.90 -5.96 0.30
C PHE A 109 4.01 -7.46 0.01
N PRO A 110 4.59 -7.87 -1.12
CA PRO A 110 4.92 -9.27 -1.35
C PRO A 110 6.16 -9.66 -0.55
N HIS A 111 6.34 -10.98 -0.39
CA HIS A 111 7.63 -11.54 0.02
C HIS A 111 8.77 -11.04 -0.86
N THR A 112 9.99 -11.01 -0.32
CA THR A 112 11.21 -10.64 -1.08
C THR A 112 11.61 -11.66 -2.15
N PHE A 113 10.98 -12.84 -2.15
CA PHE A 113 11.15 -13.91 -3.13
C PHE A 113 9.79 -14.54 -3.46
N THR A 114 9.73 -15.24 -4.59
CA THR A 114 8.58 -16.09 -4.93
C THR A 114 8.92 -17.55 -4.63
N SER A 115 7.92 -18.44 -4.56
CA SER A 115 8.14 -19.88 -4.35
C SER A 115 9.01 -20.55 -5.41
N THR A 116 9.28 -19.87 -6.54
CA THR A 116 10.10 -20.35 -7.64
C THR A 116 11.39 -19.55 -7.82
N GLN A 117 11.60 -18.46 -7.07
CA GLN A 117 12.75 -17.56 -7.24
C GLN A 117 13.27 -17.13 -5.86
N TYR A 118 14.07 -17.98 -5.24
CA TYR A 118 14.80 -17.67 -4.01
C TYR A 118 16.01 -16.78 -4.31
N VAL A 119 15.78 -15.52 -4.63
CA VAL A 119 16.86 -14.52 -4.55
C VAL A 119 17.12 -14.31 -3.07
N ALA A 120 18.38 -14.50 -2.64
CA ALA A 120 18.74 -14.41 -1.24
C ALA A 120 18.28 -13.07 -0.63
N ASP A 121 17.69 -13.15 0.56
CA ASP A 121 17.16 -12.02 1.31
C ASP A 121 18.30 -11.19 1.92
N PHE A 122 18.87 -10.31 1.11
CA PHE A 122 19.93 -9.38 1.54
C PHE A 122 19.40 -8.01 1.96
N THR A 123 18.09 -7.81 1.94
CA THR A 123 17.47 -6.50 2.21
C THR A 123 17.21 -6.22 3.69
N ALA A 124 17.43 -7.23 4.55
CA ALA A 124 17.13 -7.16 5.97
C ALA A 124 15.69 -6.69 6.23
N ASP A 125 14.74 -7.38 5.61
CA ASP A 125 13.33 -6.99 5.51
C ASP A 125 12.43 -7.99 6.25
N THR A 126 11.41 -7.50 6.95
CA THR A 126 10.41 -8.34 7.65
C THR A 126 9.62 -9.24 6.70
N MET A 127 9.57 -8.92 5.40
CA MET A 127 8.91 -9.72 4.38
C MET A 127 9.75 -10.89 3.86
N GLY A 128 10.97 -11.07 4.35
CA GLY A 128 11.78 -12.25 4.07
C GLY A 128 11.53 -13.39 5.06
N TYR A 129 12.10 -14.57 4.78
CA TYR A 129 12.06 -15.74 5.68
C TYR A 129 13.42 -16.07 6.31
N TYR A 130 14.50 -15.41 5.91
CA TYR A 130 15.85 -15.80 6.34
C TYR A 130 16.38 -14.99 7.52
N GLY A 131 15.87 -13.77 7.74
CA GLY A 131 16.20 -12.97 8.91
C GLY A 131 14.95 -12.60 9.71
N ASP A 132 15.02 -12.77 11.03
CA ASP A 132 13.97 -12.38 11.98
C ASP A 132 13.93 -10.85 12.16
N PHE A 133 13.74 -10.11 11.07
CA PHE A 133 13.66 -8.65 11.08
C PHE A 133 12.23 -8.19 11.39
N THR A 134 12.09 -7.22 12.30
CA THR A 134 10.81 -6.59 12.66
C THR A 134 10.63 -5.21 12.01
N ARG A 135 11.31 -4.98 10.89
CA ARG A 135 11.29 -3.71 10.15
C ARG A 135 11.22 -3.94 8.65
N PHE A 136 10.57 -3.04 7.93
CA PHE A 136 10.63 -3.01 6.47
C PHE A 136 12.00 -2.46 6.02
N SER A 137 12.51 -2.95 4.89
CA SER A 137 13.73 -2.39 4.29
C SER A 137 13.48 -0.96 3.80
N GLN A 138 14.56 -0.18 3.71
CA GLN A 138 14.50 1.18 3.17
C GLN A 138 13.89 1.21 1.77
N ILE A 139 14.22 0.23 0.91
CA ILE A 139 13.68 0.11 -0.45
C ILE A 139 12.15 -0.01 -0.42
N ARG A 140 11.62 -0.79 0.52
CA ARG A 140 10.18 -1.03 0.65
C ARG A 140 9.45 0.19 1.20
N ILE A 141 10.03 0.86 2.19
CA ILE A 141 9.52 2.14 2.72
C ILE A 141 9.44 3.17 1.58
N GLU A 142 10.53 3.35 0.83
CA GLU A 142 10.57 4.29 -0.29
C GLU A 142 9.59 3.90 -1.40
N SER A 143 9.46 2.61 -1.73
CA SER A 143 8.52 2.14 -2.76
C SER A 143 7.07 2.42 -2.38
N PHE A 144 6.72 2.23 -1.11
CA PHE A 144 5.38 2.54 -0.59
C PHE A 144 5.08 4.03 -0.60
N GLN A 145 6.03 4.85 -0.11
CA GLN A 145 5.88 6.30 -0.10
C GLN A 145 5.76 6.86 -1.53
N ARG A 146 6.56 6.34 -2.46
CA ARG A 146 6.49 6.67 -3.88
C ARG A 146 5.12 6.33 -4.46
N TYR A 147 4.63 5.11 -4.24
CA TYR A 147 3.32 4.69 -4.72
C TYR A 147 2.21 5.58 -4.17
N ALA A 148 2.23 5.88 -2.87
CA ALA A 148 1.26 6.78 -2.25
C ALA A 148 1.30 8.19 -2.86
N ALA A 149 2.48 8.75 -3.10
CA ALA A 149 2.61 10.04 -3.79
C ALA A 149 2.07 9.99 -5.22
N GLU A 150 2.35 8.91 -5.98
CA GLU A 150 1.84 8.74 -7.34
C GLU A 150 0.31 8.71 -7.39
N GLN A 151 -0.36 8.06 -6.43
CA GLN A 151 -1.82 8.02 -6.39
C GLN A 151 -2.42 9.44 -6.26
N GLU A 152 -1.92 10.26 -5.34
CA GLU A 152 -2.44 11.63 -5.14
C GLU A 152 -2.11 12.54 -6.33
N ILE A 153 -0.92 12.41 -6.91
CA ILE A 153 -0.53 13.16 -8.11
C ILE A 153 -1.46 12.82 -9.27
N PHE A 154 -1.74 11.54 -9.51
CA PHE A 154 -2.65 11.13 -10.58
C PHE A 154 -4.10 11.57 -10.32
N ALA A 155 -4.56 11.55 -9.07
CA ALA A 155 -5.88 12.03 -8.69
C ALA A 155 -6.02 13.53 -8.99
N ALA A 156 -5.05 14.36 -8.58
CA ALA A 156 -5.04 15.78 -8.88
C ALA A 156 -4.98 16.05 -10.40
N GLN A 157 -4.13 15.31 -11.14
CA GLN A 157 -4.01 15.45 -12.60
C GLN A 157 -5.32 15.15 -13.31
N LYS A 158 -6.05 14.12 -12.87
CA LYS A 158 -7.33 13.75 -13.46
C LYS A 158 -8.35 14.88 -13.33
N ILE A 159 -8.48 15.50 -12.15
CA ILE A 159 -9.42 16.62 -11.94
C ILE A 159 -9.01 17.84 -12.78
N ALA A 160 -7.72 18.16 -12.82
CA ALA A 160 -7.22 19.24 -13.66
C ALA A 160 -7.52 19.00 -15.15
N GLN A 161 -7.40 17.76 -15.64
CA GLN A 161 -7.77 17.38 -17.00
C GLN A 161 -9.26 17.55 -17.28
N GLU A 162 -10.12 17.20 -16.33
CA GLU A 162 -11.58 17.40 -16.43
C GLU A 162 -11.92 18.91 -16.51
N LEU A 163 -11.27 19.75 -15.69
CA LEU A 163 -11.45 21.21 -15.73
C LEU A 163 -11.00 21.82 -17.06
N LEU A 164 -9.88 21.36 -17.63
CA LEU A 164 -9.39 21.86 -18.94
C LEU A 164 -10.40 21.66 -20.07
N GLN A 165 -11.18 20.57 -20.03
CA GLN A 165 -12.17 20.28 -21.08
C GLN A 165 -13.29 21.33 -21.14
N THR A 166 -13.51 22.09 -20.05
CA THR A 166 -14.53 23.14 -19.99
C THR A 166 -14.09 24.48 -20.59
N ASN A 167 -12.79 24.66 -20.89
CA ASN A 167 -12.15 25.89 -21.39
C ASN A 167 -12.32 27.17 -20.54
N ALA A 168 -13.19 27.17 -19.52
CA ALA A 168 -13.43 28.33 -18.65
C ALA A 168 -12.28 28.57 -17.66
N GLU A 169 -11.46 27.55 -17.39
CA GLU A 169 -10.54 27.55 -16.23
C GLU A 169 -9.05 27.56 -16.60
N ILE A 170 -8.72 27.81 -17.86
CA ILE A 170 -7.34 27.70 -18.36
C ILE A 170 -6.38 28.65 -17.64
N GLU A 171 -6.74 29.92 -17.48
CA GLU A 171 -5.87 30.91 -16.83
C GLU A 171 -5.61 30.58 -15.36
N TRP A 172 -6.63 30.10 -14.66
CA TRP A 172 -6.52 29.66 -13.27
C TRP A 172 -5.63 28.43 -13.15
N LEU A 173 -5.81 27.41 -14.01
CA LEU A 173 -4.94 26.23 -14.01
C LEU A 173 -3.47 26.56 -14.34
N VAL A 174 -3.23 27.53 -15.24
CA VAL A 174 -1.87 28.04 -15.53
C VAL A 174 -1.25 28.68 -14.28
N SER A 175 -2.04 29.36 -13.45
CA SER A 175 -1.55 29.96 -12.20
C SER A 175 -1.01 28.91 -11.21
N LEU A 176 -1.43 27.64 -11.34
CA LEU A 176 -0.98 26.52 -10.50
C LEU A 176 0.32 25.86 -11.00
N GLN A 177 0.94 26.37 -12.07
CA GLN A 177 2.17 25.79 -12.63
C GLN A 177 3.32 25.69 -11.60
N GLY A 178 3.44 26.69 -10.71
CA GLY A 178 4.44 26.66 -9.64
C GLY A 178 4.24 25.47 -8.69
N THR A 179 3.01 25.25 -8.25
CA THR A 179 2.64 24.12 -7.38
C THR A 179 2.94 22.77 -8.04
N TRP A 180 2.61 22.61 -9.32
CA TRP A 180 2.98 21.41 -10.08
C TRP A 180 4.50 21.21 -10.16
N GLY A 181 5.25 22.30 -10.35
CA GLY A 181 6.71 22.30 -10.35
C GLY A 181 7.29 21.83 -9.00
N ASP A 182 6.75 22.32 -7.89
CA ASP A 182 7.20 21.94 -6.55
C ASP A 182 6.87 20.48 -6.21
N ILE A 183 5.68 19.99 -6.60
CA ILE A 183 5.30 18.58 -6.47
C ILE A 183 6.30 17.68 -7.20
N ALA A 184 6.61 18.03 -8.47
CA ALA A 184 7.57 17.29 -9.28
C ALA A 184 9.01 17.39 -8.73
N GLY A 185 9.40 18.56 -8.23
CA GLY A 185 10.69 18.79 -7.58
C GLY A 185 10.90 17.91 -6.34
N ASN A 186 9.91 17.86 -5.45
CA ASN A 186 9.93 16.98 -4.29
C ASN A 186 9.96 15.50 -4.70
N TYR A 187 9.12 15.10 -5.66
CA TYR A 187 9.07 13.72 -6.16
C TYR A 187 10.42 13.26 -6.71
N SER A 188 11.02 14.05 -7.61
CA SER A 188 12.32 13.76 -8.22
C SER A 188 13.48 13.75 -7.22
N SER A 189 13.35 14.49 -6.12
CA SER A 189 14.31 14.48 -5.00
C SER A 189 14.07 13.36 -4.00
N LYS A 190 13.10 12.46 -4.25
CA LYS A 190 12.65 11.37 -3.36
C LYS A 190 12.02 11.84 -2.05
N GLU A 191 11.61 13.11 -1.97
CA GLU A 191 10.82 13.66 -0.86
C GLU A 191 9.33 13.31 -1.06
N TYR A 192 9.05 12.00 -1.15
CA TYR A 192 7.73 11.49 -1.56
C TYR A 192 6.60 11.91 -0.63
N LEU A 193 6.86 12.01 0.69
CA LEU A 193 5.85 12.45 1.65
C LEU A 193 5.45 13.92 1.45
N ASN A 194 6.42 14.80 1.18
CA ASN A 194 6.14 16.21 0.87
C ASN A 194 5.41 16.33 -0.46
N SER A 195 5.87 15.60 -1.48
CA SER A 195 5.21 15.55 -2.80
C SER A 195 3.75 15.07 -2.68
N ARG A 196 3.50 14.01 -1.89
CA ARG A 196 2.16 13.50 -1.60
C ARG A 196 1.28 14.57 -0.94
N GLN A 197 1.75 15.19 0.14
CA GLN A 197 1.00 16.20 0.88
C GLN A 197 0.60 17.38 -0.03
N MET A 198 1.53 17.89 -0.83
CA MET A 198 1.25 18.97 -1.78
C MET A 198 0.27 18.54 -2.88
N ALA A 199 0.35 17.30 -3.34
CA ALA A 199 -0.60 16.76 -4.31
C ALA A 199 -2.02 16.63 -3.73
N MET A 200 -2.17 16.21 -2.46
CA MET A 200 -3.46 16.18 -1.76
C MET A 200 -4.06 17.58 -1.59
N GLU A 201 -3.24 18.57 -1.21
CA GLU A 201 -3.67 19.97 -1.08
C GLU A 201 -4.12 20.54 -2.43
N LEU A 202 -3.39 20.24 -3.49
CA LEU A 202 -3.76 20.64 -4.85
C LEU A 202 -5.04 19.93 -5.33
N GLN A 203 -5.18 18.64 -5.05
CA GLN A 203 -6.40 17.89 -5.35
C GLN A 203 -7.61 18.52 -4.68
N GLN A 204 -7.50 18.86 -3.39
CA GLN A 204 -8.58 19.51 -2.63
C GLN A 204 -8.94 20.87 -3.24
N LEU A 205 -7.94 21.69 -3.58
CA LEU A 205 -8.14 22.98 -4.24
C LEU A 205 -8.88 22.84 -5.59
N LEU A 206 -8.53 21.83 -6.39
CA LEU A 206 -9.17 21.54 -7.66
C LEU A 206 -10.65 21.11 -7.47
N LEU A 207 -10.94 20.29 -6.45
CA LEU A 207 -12.30 19.86 -6.13
C LEU A 207 -13.18 21.03 -5.67
N GLU A 208 -12.67 21.90 -4.80
CA GLU A 208 -13.38 23.09 -4.33
C GLU A 208 -13.75 24.01 -5.50
N HIS A 209 -12.80 24.26 -6.40
CA HIS A 209 -13.02 25.09 -7.59
C HIS A 209 -14.06 24.50 -8.56
N THR A 210 -14.09 23.17 -8.69
CA THR A 210 -15.10 22.47 -9.51
C THR A 210 -16.51 22.64 -8.93
N THR A 211 -16.62 22.73 -7.61
CA THR A 211 -17.91 22.85 -6.93
C THR A 211 -18.50 24.25 -7.12
N ASP A 212 -17.67 25.29 -7.06
CA ASP A 212 -18.09 26.68 -7.21
C ASP A 212 -18.55 27.02 -8.65
N THR A 213 -17.84 26.50 -9.65
CA THR A 213 -18.10 26.79 -11.07
C THR A 213 -19.37 26.13 -11.62
N SER A 214 -19.88 25.08 -10.97
CA SER A 214 -21.15 24.42 -11.32
C SER A 214 -22.40 25.31 -11.18
N THR A 215 -22.25 26.54 -10.67
CA THR A 215 -23.35 27.50 -10.46
C THR A 215 -23.43 28.63 -11.50
N VAL A 216 -22.52 28.70 -12.48
CA VAL A 216 -22.46 29.83 -13.44
C VAL A 216 -22.66 29.34 -14.89
N GLU A 217 -23.75 29.77 -15.53
CA GLU A 217 -24.05 29.50 -16.95
C GLU A 217 -22.97 30.07 -17.89
N SER A 218 -22.56 29.25 -18.86
CA SER A 218 -21.46 29.51 -19.80
C SER A 218 -21.80 30.56 -20.87
N SER A 219 -20.98 31.60 -21.02
CA SER A 219 -20.93 32.44 -22.22
C SER A 219 -19.70 32.11 -23.07
N ASN A 220 -19.93 31.77 -24.34
CA ASN A 220 -18.92 31.32 -25.31
C ASN A 220 -17.91 32.41 -25.70
N THR A 221 -16.62 32.16 -25.46
CA THR A 221 -15.51 32.79 -26.20
C THR A 221 -14.40 31.78 -26.48
N LEU A 222 -14.24 31.41 -27.75
CA LEU A 222 -13.49 30.22 -28.19
C LEU A 222 -12.28 30.54 -29.11
N SER A 223 -11.67 31.74 -29.04
CA SER A 223 -10.64 32.14 -30.01
C SER A 223 -9.18 32.09 -29.54
N ASN A 224 -8.89 31.81 -28.26
CA ASN A 224 -7.51 31.76 -27.74
C ASN A 224 -7.06 30.36 -27.26
N VAL A 225 -7.92 29.35 -27.34
CA VAL A 225 -7.74 28.03 -26.72
C VAL A 225 -6.55 27.23 -27.29
N ALA A 226 -6.22 27.37 -28.58
CA ALA A 226 -5.19 26.57 -29.22
C ALA A 226 -3.77 26.81 -28.66
N ASN A 227 -3.42 28.05 -28.31
CA ASN A 227 -2.08 28.38 -27.78
C ASN A 227 -1.88 27.92 -26.33
N TYR A 228 -2.96 27.83 -25.55
CA TYR A 228 -2.90 27.36 -24.17
C TYR A 228 -2.90 25.84 -24.07
N ILE A 229 -3.60 25.14 -24.98
CA ILE A 229 -3.52 23.69 -25.08
C ILE A 229 -2.08 23.26 -25.34
N ASP A 230 -1.33 23.92 -26.22
CA ASP A 230 0.06 23.56 -26.50
C ASP A 230 1.01 23.80 -25.31
N LEU A 231 0.85 24.90 -24.57
CA LEU A 231 1.71 25.21 -23.41
C LEU A 231 1.46 24.22 -22.25
N LEU A 232 0.20 23.87 -22.04
CA LEU A 232 -0.23 22.99 -20.96
C LEU A 232 -0.02 21.51 -21.34
N PHE A 233 -0.17 21.13 -22.61
CA PHE A 233 0.33 19.85 -23.13
C PHE A 233 1.83 19.76 -22.99
N THR A 234 2.59 20.85 -23.17
CA THR A 234 4.05 20.82 -23.00
C THR A 234 4.44 20.66 -21.53
N ALA A 235 3.72 21.30 -20.60
CA ALA A 235 3.91 21.09 -19.16
C ALA A 235 3.52 19.67 -18.73
N VAL A 236 2.38 19.17 -19.18
CA VAL A 236 1.91 17.79 -18.91
C VAL A 236 2.80 16.76 -19.59
N LEU A 237 3.27 17.01 -20.81
CA LEU A 237 4.23 16.15 -21.52
C LEU A 237 5.61 16.20 -20.87
N MET A 238 6.05 17.33 -20.31
CA MET A 238 7.29 17.37 -19.53
C MET A 238 7.15 16.54 -18.25
N VAL A 239 6.02 16.62 -17.56
CA VAL A 239 5.73 15.80 -16.39
C VAL A 239 5.63 14.31 -16.78
N ILE A 240 4.89 13.97 -17.84
CA ILE A 240 4.79 12.61 -18.39
C ILE A 240 6.15 12.12 -18.89
N ALA A 241 6.97 12.96 -19.52
CA ALA A 241 8.30 12.58 -20.00
C ALA A 241 9.26 12.35 -18.84
N VAL A 242 9.19 13.15 -17.77
CA VAL A 242 9.91 12.89 -16.52
C VAL A 242 9.47 11.54 -15.93
N PHE A 243 8.17 11.28 -15.85
CA PHE A 243 7.64 10.01 -15.34
C PHE A 243 7.93 8.81 -16.25
N ALA A 244 7.89 8.96 -17.57
CA ALA A 244 8.23 7.93 -18.55
C ALA A 244 9.72 7.62 -18.56
N THR A 245 10.58 8.62 -18.35
CA THR A 245 12.03 8.43 -18.23
C THR A 245 12.39 7.74 -16.91
N ILE A 246 11.67 8.06 -15.82
CA ILE A 246 11.80 7.36 -14.53
C ILE A 246 11.28 5.92 -14.60
N ALA A 247 10.15 5.69 -15.27
CA ALA A 247 9.61 4.35 -15.50
C ALA A 247 10.53 3.50 -16.39
N ALA A 248 11.08 4.07 -17.46
CA ALA A 248 12.07 3.41 -18.31
C ALA A 248 13.38 3.12 -17.55
N GLY A 249 13.83 4.03 -16.69
CA GLY A 249 15.00 3.82 -15.82
C GLY A 249 14.79 2.70 -14.78
N ALA A 250 13.59 2.60 -14.21
CA ALA A 250 13.21 1.51 -13.32
C ALA A 250 13.14 0.15 -14.04
N CYS A 251 12.64 0.12 -15.28
CA CYS A 251 12.64 -1.09 -16.11
C CYS A 251 14.08 -1.51 -16.51
N VAL A 252 14.98 -0.58 -16.84
CA VAL A 252 16.36 -0.93 -17.21
C VAL A 252 17.15 -1.49 -16.01
N TYR A 253 16.92 -1.00 -14.79
CA TYR A 253 17.54 -1.56 -13.59
C TYR A 253 17.06 -2.99 -13.28
N PHE A 254 15.83 -3.34 -13.65
CA PHE A 254 15.28 -4.69 -13.48
C PHE A 254 15.75 -5.69 -14.56
N PHE A 255 16.13 -5.23 -15.75
CA PHE A 255 16.54 -6.13 -16.84
C PHE A 255 18.06 -6.28 -17.04
N TYR A 256 18.88 -5.37 -16.51
CA TYR A 256 20.34 -5.40 -16.71
C TYR A 256 21.19 -5.56 -15.43
N GLY A 257 20.57 -5.76 -14.26
CA GLY A 257 21.28 -6.24 -13.07
C GLY A 257 21.53 -7.75 -13.13
N LYS A 258 22.48 -8.17 -13.98
CA LYS A 258 23.15 -9.48 -13.89
C LYS A 258 24.56 -9.29 -13.37
#